data_AF-A0A350BBP9-F1
#
_entry.id   AF-A0A350BBP9-F1
#
_cell.length_a   1.000
_cell.length_b   1.000
_cell.length_c   1.000
_cell.angle_alpha   90.00
_cell.angle_beta   90.00
_cell.angle_gamma   90.00
#
_symmetry.space_group_name_H-M   'P 1'
#
loop_
_entity.id
_entity.type
_entity.pdbx_description
1 polymer ?
#
loop_
_entity_poly.entity_id
_entity_poly.type
_entity_poly.pdbx_seq_one_letter_code
_entity_poly.pdbx_strand_id
1 'polypeptide(L)' 'MMHIKEKFPSPRKVLPTIPKAIDKIIMTACRKNPLDRYRSVSEMQKALRQVLDNPKSFSPRQSFFAKFFGFKTDD' A
#
# COMPACT_ATOMS: atom_id res chain seq x y z
N MET A 1 -23.40 -2.58 -11.31
CA MET A 1 -23.23 -1.39 -10.42
C MET A 1 -22.27 -1.61 -9.23
N MET A 2 -22.03 -2.85 -8.80
CA MET A 2 -21.17 -3.22 -7.66
C MET A 2 -19.80 -2.52 -7.68
N HIS A 3 -19.10 -2.55 -8.81
CA HIS A 3 -17.74 -1.99 -8.96
C HIS A 3 -17.65 -0.46 -8.87
N ILE A 4 -18.76 0.29 -8.97
CA ILE A 4 -18.73 1.75 -8.83
C ILE A 4 -18.95 2.15 -7.36
N LYS A 5 -19.87 1.46 -6.68
CA LYS A 5 -20.27 1.77 -5.30
C LYS A 5 -19.35 1.15 -4.25
N GLU A 6 -18.74 0.00 -4.55
CA GLU A 6 -17.87 -0.68 -3.60
C GLU A 6 -16.48 -0.05 -3.50
N LYS A 7 -15.99 0.03 -2.26
CA LYS A 7 -14.62 0.45 -1.96
C LYS A 7 -13.65 -0.53 -2.59
N PHE A 8 -12.63 0.01 -3.26
CA PHE A 8 -11.57 -0.82 -3.81
C PHE A 8 -10.86 -1.58 -2.67
N PRO A 9 -10.71 -2.91 -2.77
CA PRO A 9 -10.08 -3.69 -1.73
C PRO A 9 -8.59 -3.36 -1.67
N SER A 10 -8.06 -3.18 -0.46
CA SER A 10 -6.61 -3.02 -0.28
C SER A 10 -5.91 -4.34 -0.64
N PRO A 11 -4.88 -4.31 -1.52
CA PRO A 11 -4.03 -5.46 -1.82
C PRO A 11 -3.52 -6.20 -0.59
N ARG A 12 -3.28 -5.49 0.52
CA ARG A 12 -2.80 -6.08 1.78
C ARG A 12 -3.81 -6.98 2.47
N LYS A 13 -5.10 -6.89 2.12
CA LYS A 13 -6.12 -7.85 2.58
C LYS A 13 -5.95 -9.21 1.92
N VAL A 14 -5.42 -9.25 0.71
CA VAL A 14 -5.16 -10.48 -0.05
C VAL A 14 -3.75 -10.99 0.25
N LEU A 15 -2.75 -10.09 0.25
CA LEU A 15 -1.35 -10.43 0.51
C LEU A 15 -0.76 -9.49 1.58
N PRO A 16 -0.77 -9.90 2.86
CA PRO A 16 -0.33 -9.05 3.98
C PRO A 16 1.14 -8.63 3.94
N THR A 17 1.97 -9.38 3.22
CA THR A 17 3.40 -9.11 3.04
C THR A 17 3.67 -7.88 2.17
N ILE A 18 2.66 -7.39 1.43
CA ILE A 18 2.80 -6.16 0.63
C ILE A 18 3.13 -4.97 1.55
N PRO A 19 4.20 -4.22 1.25
CA PRO A 19 4.54 -3.00 1.98
C PRO A 19 3.42 -1.96 1.92
N LYS A 20 3.23 -1.22 3.02
CA LYS A 20 2.20 -0.19 3.12
C LYS A 20 2.36 0.90 2.05
N ALA A 21 3.60 1.20 1.65
CA ALA A 21 3.87 2.20 0.61
C ALA A 21 3.33 1.76 -0.76
N ILE A 22 3.53 0.50 -1.14
CA ILE A 22 3.02 -0.07 -2.40
C ILE A 22 1.48 -0.14 -2.39
N ASP A 23 0.89 -0.59 -1.28
CA ASP A 23 -0.56 -0.59 -1.09
C ASP A 23 -1.18 0.80 -1.30
N LYS A 24 -0.52 1.85 -0.79
CA LYS A 24 -0.96 3.24 -1.00
C LYS A 24 -0.90 3.67 -2.47
N ILE A 25 0.13 3.28 -3.21
CA ILE A 25 0.27 3.58 -4.65
C ILE A 25 -0.87 2.92 -5.44
N ILE A 26 -1.09 1.62 -5.23
CA ILE A 26 -2.17 0.87 -5.90
C ILE A 26 -3.53 1.48 -5.56
N MET A 27 -3.77 1.76 -4.28
CA MET A 27 -5.02 2.38 -3.83
C MET A 27 -5.25 3.76 -4.45
N THR A 28 -4.19 4.54 -4.68
CA THR A 28 -4.24 5.86 -5.32
C THR A 28 -4.57 5.74 -6.81
N ALA A 29 -3.93 4.81 -7.51
CA ALA A 29 -4.21 4.54 -8.92
C ALA A 29 -5.65 4.07 -9.16
N CYS A 30 -6.23 3.32 -8.21
CA CYS A 30 -7.57 2.74 -8.32
C CYS A 30 -8.69 3.58 -7.68
N ARG A 31 -8.47 4.85 -7.33
CA ARG A 31 -9.52 5.73 -6.78
C ARG A 31 -10.67 5.90 -7.78
N LYS A 32 -11.89 6.04 -7.26
CA LYS A 32 -13.10 6.14 -8.11
C LYS A 32 -13.10 7.43 -8.93
N ASN A 33 -12.87 8.56 -8.27
CA ASN A 33 -12.72 9.84 -8.94
C ASN A 33 -11.36 9.89 -9.68
N PRO A 34 -11.36 10.12 -11.01
CA PRO A 34 -10.12 10.25 -11.78
C PRO A 34 -9.22 11.40 -11.30
N LEU A 35 -9.80 12.49 -10.77
CA LEU A 35 -9.04 13.64 -10.26
C LEU A 35 -8.21 13.31 -9.02
N ASP A 36 -8.60 12.26 -8.29
CA ASP A 36 -7.83 11.80 -7.13
C ASP A 36 -6.72 10.82 -7.52
N ARG A 37 -6.63 10.38 -8.78
CA ARG A 37 -5.56 9.46 -9.24
C ARG A 37 -4.29 10.23 -9.54
N TYR A 38 -3.22 9.49 -9.84
CA TYR A 38 -2.04 10.08 -10.47
C TYR A 38 -2.45 10.77 -11.78
N ARG A 39 -2.00 12.01 -11.96
CA ARG A 39 -2.33 12.83 -13.13
C ARG A 39 -1.70 12.27 -14.40
N SER A 40 -0.57 11.55 -14.26
CA SER A 40 0.14 10.93 -15.37
C SER A 40 0.87 9.66 -14.94
N VAL A 41 1.25 8.84 -15.92
CA VAL A 41 2.08 7.66 -15.70
C VAL A 41 3.45 8.03 -15.10
N SER A 42 4.01 9.17 -15.52
CA SER A 42 5.29 9.69 -14.99
C SER A 42 5.23 9.98 -13.49
N GLU A 43 4.09 10.52 -13.00
CA GLU A 43 3.89 10.76 -11.58
C GLU A 43 3.83 9.45 -10.77
N MET A 44 3.12 8.45 -11.29
CA MET A 44 3.07 7.12 -10.67
C MET A 44 4.45 6.45 -10.67
N GLN A 45 5.21 6.56 -11.78
CA GLN A 45 6.58 6.05 -11.87
C GLN A 45 7.49 6.72 -10.83
N LYS A 46 7.37 8.03 -10.62
CA LYS A 46 8.12 8.76 -9.60
C LYS A 46 7.78 8.24 -8.20
N ALA A 47 6.50 8.00 -7.90
CA ALA A 47 6.07 7.42 -6.63
C ALA A 47 6.68 6.02 -6.39
N LEU A 48 6.73 5.18 -7.43
CA LEU A 48 7.37 3.87 -7.35
C LEU A 48 8.88 3.97 -7.08
N ARG A 49 9.58 4.87 -7.79
CA ARG A 49 11.02 5.13 -7.55
C ARG A 49 11.30 5.60 -6.12
N GLN A 50 10.48 6.53 -5.61
CA GLN A 50 10.62 7.02 -4.22
C GLN A 50 10.48 5.92 -3.17
N VAL A 51 9.67 4.89 -3.45
CA VAL A 51 9.55 3.72 -2.57
C VAL A 51 10.82 2.86 -2.66
N LEU A 52 11.29 2.59 -3.88
CA LEU A 52 12.53 1.84 -4.12
C LEU A 52 13.75 2.48 -3.44
N ASP A 53 13.85 3.81 -3.51
CA ASP A 53 14.99 4.56 -2.96
C ASP A 53 14.93 4.70 -1.42
N ASN A 54 13.81 4.30 -0.79
CA ASN A 54 13.63 4.42 0.66
C ASN A 54 13.48 3.03 1.32
N PRO A 55 14.56 2.49 1.91
CA PRO A 55 14.54 1.19 2.59
C PRO A 55 13.49 1.09 3.70
N LYS A 56 13.19 2.21 4.39
CA LYS A 56 12.20 2.24 5.47
C LYS A 56 10.76 2.06 4.95
N SER A 57 10.52 2.33 3.67
CA SER A 57 9.20 2.21 3.06
C SER A 57 8.78 0.76 2.79
N PHE A 58 9.74 -0.17 2.81
CA PHE A 58 9.54 -1.62 2.66
C PHE A 58 9.26 -2.34 3.97
N SER A 59 9.22 -1.65 5.12
CA SER A 59 9.02 -2.32 6.40
C SER A 59 7.72 -3.15 6.40
N PRO A 60 7.77 -4.47 6.61
CA PRO A 60 6.58 -5.30 6.74
C PRO A 60 5.77 -4.86 7.97
N ARG A 61 4.50 -5.26 8.00
CA ARG A 61 3.56 -4.86 9.06
C ARG A 61 4.08 -5.37 10.42
N GLN A 62 4.71 -4.51 11.22
CA GLN A 62 4.90 -4.78 12.64
C GLN A 62 3.52 -4.80 13.28
N SER A 63 3.02 -6.00 13.59
CA SER A 63 1.77 -6.15 14.31
C SER A 63 1.97 -5.57 15.71
N PHE A 64 1.17 -4.57 16.08
CA PHE A 64 1.17 -4.03 17.43
C PHE A 64 0.86 -5.13 18.47
N PHE A 65 0.06 -6.13 18.07
CA PHE A 65 -0.18 -7.34 18.86
C PHE A 65 1.09 -8.19 19.04
N ALA A 66 2.03 -8.22 18.09
CA ALA A 66 3.31 -8.92 18.30
C ALA A 66 4.18 -8.20 19.34
N LYS A 67 4.12 -6.85 19.37
CA LYS A 67 4.80 -6.03 20.40
C LYS A 67 4.17 -6.16 21.79
N PHE A 68 2.86 -6.35 21.87
CA PHE A 68 2.12 -6.41 23.14
C PHE A 68 1.94 -7.84 23.68
N PHE A 69 1.94 -8.88 22.82
CA PHE A 69 1.78 -10.29 23.21
C PHE A 69 3.05 -11.14 23.01
N GLY A 70 4.23 -10.52 22.83
CA GLY A 70 5.51 -11.19 23.05
C GLY A 70 5.79 -12.42 22.18
N PHE A 71 5.41 -12.40 20.90
CA PHE A 71 5.94 -13.37 19.94
C PHE A 71 7.14 -12.74 19.24
N LYS A 72 8.32 -13.23 19.62
CA LYS A 72 9.63 -12.91 19.06
C LYS A 72 9.56 -12.94 17.52
N THR A 73 9.72 -11.79 16.87
CA THR A 73 10.02 -11.72 15.45
C THR A 73 11.52 -11.62 15.33
N ASP A 74 12.18 -12.75 15.05
CA ASP A 74 13.54 -12.75 14.55
C ASP A 74 13.50 -12.23 13.09
N ASP A 75 14.37 -11.24 12.84
CA ASP A 75 14.69 -10.49 11.60
C ASP A 75 13.65 -9.53 10.99
#